data_AF-Q03UA0-F1
#
_entry.id   AF-Q03UA0-F1
#
_cell.length_a   1.000
_cell.length_b   1.000
_cell.length_c   1.000
_cell.angle_alpha   90.00
_cell.angle_beta   90.00
_cell.angle_gamma   90.00
#
_symmetry.space_group_name_H-M   'P 1'
#
loop_
_entity.id
_entity.type
_entity.pdbx_description
1 polymer ?
#
loop_
_entity_poly.entity_id
_entity_poly.type
_entity_poly.pdbx_seq_one_letter_code
_entity_poly.pdbx_strand_id
1 'polypeptide(L)'
;MNNQVKLKYVLQPEDKRKNKPSYAWDILFKKYDIVKEIEQQGYYDIRTDQMMRNRGVIALWQQKYPGKSIPDNRNILKFDFSVDLPNVFKGYHLQIMPIGGNIYRIAPFNMYYKLKNENVPIIPMTSPIKMSSLDLSNVTTEPNAQTVAEITGMFSYVFHDLNDNNRTVVSTLSGKNNVQNVNFNVDNILNHQPITLSIDTWQAEIDGVYESEKTVLIIEVDSIINPNRN
;
A
#
# COMPACT_ATOMS: atom_id res chain seq x y z
N MET A 1 -16.78 -28.15 -5.36
CA MET A 1 -17.02 -27.76 -6.77
C MET A 1 -16.17 -26.53 -7.04
N ASN A 2 -15.04 -26.68 -7.73
CA ASN A 2 -14.16 -25.56 -8.06
C ASN A 2 -14.86 -24.68 -9.10
N ASN A 3 -15.43 -23.55 -8.67
CA ASN A 3 -15.73 -22.46 -9.60
C ASN A 3 -14.39 -21.92 -10.10
N GLN A 4 -13.87 -22.46 -11.19
CA GLN A 4 -12.74 -21.88 -11.91
C GLN A 4 -13.15 -20.48 -12.38
N VAL A 5 -12.64 -19.45 -11.71
CA VAL A 5 -12.86 -18.06 -12.08
C VAL A 5 -12.00 -17.79 -13.30
N LYS A 6 -12.64 -17.52 -14.44
CA LYS A 6 -11.93 -17.11 -15.67
C LYS A 6 -11.64 -15.62 -15.61
N LEU A 7 -10.37 -15.25 -15.70
CA LEU A 7 -9.93 -13.86 -15.65
C LEU A 7 -10.19 -13.18 -17.00
N LYS A 8 -10.90 -12.05 -16.97
CA LYS A 8 -11.16 -11.23 -18.17
C LYS A 8 -10.26 -10.01 -18.16
N TYR A 9 -9.51 -9.80 -19.24
CA TYR A 9 -8.71 -8.59 -19.40
C TYR A 9 -9.58 -7.40 -19.84
N VAL A 10 -9.66 -6.36 -19.03
CA VAL A 10 -10.32 -5.09 -19.35
C VAL A 10 -9.46 -3.93 -18.82
N LEU A 11 -8.83 -3.19 -19.72
CA LEU A 11 -8.06 -1.99 -19.38
C LEU A 11 -8.41 -0.86 -20.35
N GLN A 12 -8.87 0.27 -19.81
CA GLN A 12 -9.18 1.42 -20.63
C GLN A 12 -7.90 2.07 -21.18
N PRO A 13 -7.91 2.64 -22.40
CA PRO A 13 -6.73 3.27 -22.99
C PRO A 13 -6.10 4.36 -22.11
N GLU A 14 -6.91 5.14 -21.40
CA GLU A 14 -6.52 6.20 -20.48
C GLU A 14 -5.80 5.69 -19.23
N ASP A 15 -6.13 4.49 -18.77
CA ASP A 15 -5.49 3.86 -17.60
C ASP A 15 -4.15 3.20 -17.92
N LYS A 16 -3.84 3.08 -19.22
CA LYS A 16 -2.66 2.37 -19.72
C LYS A 16 -1.38 3.16 -19.47
N ARG A 17 -0.48 2.56 -18.70
CA ARG A 17 0.80 3.15 -18.33
C ARG A 17 1.93 2.63 -19.21
N LYS A 18 2.78 3.54 -19.68
CA LYS A 18 3.97 3.26 -20.49
C LYS A 18 5.26 3.39 -19.66
N ASN A 19 5.37 2.62 -18.58
CA ASN A 19 6.46 2.71 -17.62
C ASN A 19 7.13 1.35 -17.35
N LYS A 20 8.31 1.39 -16.70
CA LYS A 20 9.09 0.18 -16.40
C LYS A 20 8.34 -0.86 -15.58
N PRO A 21 7.58 -0.52 -14.51
CA PRO A 21 6.77 -1.51 -13.79
C PRO A 21 5.76 -2.24 -14.69
N SER A 22 4.99 -1.52 -15.52
CA SER A 22 4.03 -2.13 -16.44
C SER A 22 4.71 -3.08 -17.43
N TYR A 23 5.85 -2.67 -17.98
CA TYR A 23 6.61 -3.48 -18.92
C TYR A 23 7.22 -4.74 -18.30
N ALA A 24 7.70 -4.64 -17.05
CA ALA A 24 8.29 -5.75 -16.32
C ALA A 24 7.23 -6.80 -15.99
N TRP A 25 6.08 -6.36 -15.46
CA TRP A 25 4.99 -7.26 -15.12
C TRP A 25 4.35 -7.92 -16.35
N ASP A 26 4.26 -7.25 -17.50
CA ASP A 26 3.88 -7.88 -18.76
C ASP A 26 4.80 -9.07 -19.13
N ILE A 27 6.11 -8.95 -18.88
CA ILE A 27 7.07 -10.03 -19.14
C ILE A 27 6.86 -11.17 -18.14
N LEU A 28 6.73 -10.86 -16.85
CA LEU A 28 6.55 -11.86 -15.80
C LEU A 28 5.26 -12.66 -15.98
N PHE A 29 4.14 -11.98 -16.26
CA PHE A 29 2.84 -12.62 -16.51
C PHE A 29 2.92 -13.61 -17.68
N LYS A 30 3.60 -13.23 -18.77
CA LYS A 30 3.77 -14.10 -19.93
C LYS A 30 4.74 -15.26 -19.69
N LYS A 31 5.88 -14.99 -19.06
CA LYS A 31 6.93 -15.99 -18.82
C LYS A 31 6.43 -17.15 -17.94
N TYR A 32 5.61 -16.82 -16.95
CA TYR A 32 5.15 -17.76 -15.93
C TYR A 32 3.68 -18.17 -16.07
N ASP A 33 3.00 -17.74 -17.14
CA ASP A 33 1.58 -18.02 -17.39
C ASP A 33 0.69 -17.72 -16.17
N ILE A 34 0.95 -16.58 -15.51
CA ILE A 34 0.40 -16.24 -14.18
C ILE A 34 -1.14 -16.25 -14.19
N VAL A 35 -1.75 -15.80 -15.29
CA VAL A 35 -3.21 -15.79 -15.43
C VAL A 35 -3.77 -17.20 -15.31
N LYS A 36 -3.21 -18.16 -16.06
CA LYS A 36 -3.67 -19.55 -16.05
C LYS A 36 -3.48 -20.20 -14.68
N GLU A 37 -2.36 -19.95 -14.02
CA GLU A 37 -2.14 -20.45 -12.65
C GLU A 37 -3.19 -19.90 -11.67
N ILE A 38 -3.53 -18.62 -11.76
CA ILE A 38 -4.59 -18.03 -10.92
C ILE A 38 -5.97 -18.61 -11.27
N GLU A 39 -6.30 -18.81 -12.54
CA GLU A 39 -7.58 -19.43 -12.94
C GLU A 39 -7.72 -20.88 -12.42
N GLN A 40 -6.61 -21.59 -12.27
CA GLN A 40 -6.58 -22.98 -11.81
C GLN A 40 -6.51 -23.11 -10.28
N GLN A 41 -5.66 -22.30 -9.62
CA GLN A 41 -5.33 -22.42 -8.21
C GLN A 41 -5.95 -21.32 -7.33
N GLY A 42 -6.44 -20.24 -7.94
CA GLY A 42 -6.97 -19.05 -7.27
C GLY A 42 -5.92 -17.98 -6.95
N TYR A 43 -4.62 -18.29 -7.08
CA TYR A 43 -3.52 -17.37 -6.84
C TYR A 43 -2.24 -17.82 -7.58
N TYR A 44 -1.22 -16.95 -7.59
CA TYR A 44 0.14 -17.29 -8.01
C TYR A 44 1.17 -16.70 -7.04
N ASP A 45 2.05 -17.54 -6.50
CA ASP A 45 3.13 -17.10 -5.61
C ASP A 45 4.42 -16.91 -6.40
N ILE A 46 4.95 -15.68 -6.40
CA ILE A 46 6.19 -15.30 -7.07
C ILE A 46 7.29 -14.95 -6.07
N ARG A 47 8.47 -15.53 -6.26
CA ARG A 47 9.67 -15.21 -5.47
C ARG A 47 10.45 -14.06 -6.08
N THR A 48 11.11 -13.27 -5.25
CA THR A 48 11.91 -12.12 -5.74
C THR A 48 13.04 -12.53 -6.69
N ASP A 49 13.58 -13.75 -6.58
CA ASP A 49 14.59 -14.30 -7.50
C ASP A 49 14.03 -14.76 -8.84
N GLN A 50 12.70 -14.87 -8.97
CA GLN A 50 11.98 -15.08 -10.24
C GLN A 50 11.67 -13.77 -10.97
N MET A 51 11.87 -12.60 -10.34
CA MET A 51 11.56 -11.29 -10.91
C MET A 51 12.73 -10.73 -11.75
N MET A 52 13.03 -9.43 -11.63
CA MET A 52 14.03 -8.71 -12.44
C MET A 52 15.49 -9.04 -12.08
N ARG A 53 15.70 -10.09 -11.28
CA ARG A 53 17.01 -10.70 -10.99
C ARG A 53 17.22 -12.03 -11.70
N ASN A 54 16.15 -12.61 -12.25
CA ASN A 54 16.22 -13.88 -12.97
C ASN A 54 16.89 -13.67 -14.34
N ARG A 55 17.94 -14.45 -14.66
CA ARG A 55 18.66 -14.33 -15.95
C ARG A 55 17.74 -14.47 -17.16
N GLY A 56 16.75 -15.36 -17.10
CA GLY A 56 15.78 -15.54 -18.17
C GLY A 56 14.83 -14.35 -18.32
N VAL A 57 14.42 -13.71 -17.21
CA VAL A 57 13.62 -12.47 -17.26
C VAL A 57 14.45 -11.31 -17.81
N ILE A 58 15.71 -11.20 -17.39
CA ILE A 58 16.66 -10.19 -17.88
C ILE A 58 16.84 -10.31 -19.40
N ALA A 59 17.04 -11.53 -19.91
CA ALA A 59 17.16 -11.76 -21.35
C ALA A 59 15.89 -11.34 -22.12
N LEU A 60 14.71 -11.70 -21.61
CA LEU A 60 13.43 -11.27 -22.18
C LEU A 60 13.25 -9.74 -22.15
N TRP A 61 13.69 -9.09 -21.07
CA TRP A 61 13.68 -7.63 -20.97
C TRP A 61 14.57 -6.99 -22.02
N GLN A 62 15.82 -7.44 -22.15
CA GLN A 62 16.79 -6.91 -23.10
C GLN A 62 16.32 -7.10 -24.55
N GLN A 63 15.71 -8.24 -24.85
CA GLN A 63 15.13 -8.53 -26.17
C GLN A 63 13.95 -7.60 -26.50
N LYS A 64 13.02 -7.43 -25.56
CA LYS A 64 11.78 -6.67 -25.80
C LYS A 64 11.96 -5.16 -25.71
N TYR A 65 12.91 -4.71 -24.87
CA TYR A 65 13.17 -3.30 -24.58
C TYR A 65 14.66 -2.98 -24.70
N PRO A 66 15.24 -3.13 -25.90
CA PRO A 66 16.66 -2.86 -26.12
C PRO A 66 17.00 -1.42 -25.73
N GLY A 67 18.14 -1.23 -25.07
CA GLY A 67 18.60 0.08 -24.60
C GLY A 67 17.88 0.65 -23.36
N LYS A 68 16.85 -0.03 -22.82
CA LYS A 68 16.23 0.39 -21.54
C LYS A 68 16.92 -0.28 -20.36
N SER A 69 17.26 0.51 -19.34
CA SER A 69 17.82 -0.05 -18.10
C SER A 69 16.81 -0.98 -17.40
N ILE A 70 17.32 -2.08 -16.87
CA ILE A 70 16.54 -3.10 -16.18
C ILE A 70 16.06 -2.50 -14.85
N PRO A 71 14.74 -2.44 -14.56
CA PRO A 71 14.26 -2.02 -13.25
C PRO A 71 14.63 -3.05 -12.19
N ASP A 72 14.97 -2.59 -10.99
CA ASP A 72 15.12 -3.48 -9.85
C ASP A 72 13.76 -3.94 -9.30
N ASN A 73 13.77 -4.96 -8.44
CA ASN A 73 12.54 -5.50 -7.84
C ASN A 73 11.77 -4.46 -7.00
N ARG A 74 12.46 -3.59 -6.26
CA ARG A 74 11.82 -2.55 -5.44
C ARG A 74 11.06 -1.57 -6.34
N ASN A 75 11.63 -1.21 -7.48
CA ASN A 75 10.97 -0.33 -8.44
C ASN A 75 9.67 -0.92 -9.00
N ILE A 76 9.61 -2.22 -9.26
CA ILE A 76 8.41 -2.86 -9.82
C ILE A 76 7.41 -3.30 -8.75
N LEU A 77 7.75 -3.20 -7.46
CA LEU A 77 6.90 -3.51 -6.31
C LEU A 77 6.38 -2.26 -5.58
N LYS A 78 6.77 -1.05 -6.02
CA LYS A 78 6.34 0.22 -5.44
C LYS A 78 5.15 0.80 -6.22
N PHE A 79 3.94 0.60 -5.72
CA PHE A 79 2.69 1.19 -6.24
C PHE A 79 1.74 1.53 -5.08
N ASP A 80 2.04 2.64 -4.41
CA ASP A 80 1.37 3.09 -3.18
C ASP A 80 -0.13 3.42 -3.43
N PHE A 81 -0.47 3.84 -4.65
CA PHE A 81 -1.85 4.14 -5.05
C PHE A 81 -2.39 3.12 -6.08
N SER A 82 -3.71 2.90 -6.11
CA SER A 82 -4.36 2.01 -7.08
C SER A 82 -4.11 2.41 -8.53
N VAL A 83 -3.99 3.73 -8.78
CA VAL A 83 -3.63 4.29 -10.09
C VAL A 83 -2.21 3.91 -10.52
N ASP A 84 -1.35 3.55 -9.57
CA ASP A 84 0.02 3.13 -9.81
C ASP A 84 0.18 1.63 -10.11
N LEU A 85 -0.90 0.85 -10.08
CA LEU A 85 -0.82 -0.54 -10.46
C LEU A 85 -0.30 -0.72 -11.91
N PRO A 86 0.58 -1.70 -12.16
CA PRO A 86 0.97 -2.09 -13.51
C PRO A 86 -0.24 -2.56 -14.35
N ASN A 87 -0.18 -2.37 -15.67
CA ASN A 87 -1.32 -2.61 -16.58
C ASN A 87 -1.97 -3.99 -16.46
N VAL A 88 -1.19 -5.05 -16.24
CA VAL A 88 -1.72 -6.42 -16.07
C VAL A 88 -2.52 -6.60 -14.79
N PHE A 89 -2.12 -5.95 -13.70
CA PHE A 89 -2.87 -5.99 -12.45
C PHE A 89 -4.20 -5.25 -12.60
N LYS A 90 -4.17 -4.02 -13.15
CA LYS A 90 -5.40 -3.28 -13.45
C LYS A 90 -6.33 -4.06 -14.39
N GLY A 91 -5.76 -4.57 -15.49
CA GLY A 91 -6.52 -5.22 -16.55
C GLY A 91 -7.20 -6.52 -16.13
N TYR A 92 -6.60 -7.29 -15.21
CA TYR A 92 -7.18 -8.53 -14.71
C TYR A 92 -7.84 -8.40 -13.33
N HIS A 93 -7.92 -7.18 -12.77
CA HIS A 93 -8.36 -6.94 -11.39
C HIS A 93 -7.60 -7.79 -10.35
N LEU A 94 -6.28 -7.85 -10.52
CA LEU A 94 -5.37 -8.55 -9.62
C LEU A 94 -4.59 -7.57 -8.77
N GLN A 95 -4.13 -8.03 -7.62
CA GLN A 95 -3.22 -7.34 -6.74
C GLN A 95 -2.10 -8.28 -6.30
N ILE A 96 -1.13 -7.75 -5.56
CA ILE A 96 0.03 -8.49 -5.11
C ILE A 96 0.37 -8.11 -3.68
N MET A 97 0.68 -9.09 -2.84
CA MET A 97 0.98 -8.89 -1.43
C MET A 97 2.15 -9.77 -0.98
N PRO A 98 3.10 -9.25 -0.19
CA PRO A 98 4.12 -10.09 0.43
C PRO A 98 3.48 -11.04 1.45
N ILE A 99 3.87 -12.32 1.41
CA ILE A 99 3.42 -13.35 2.38
C ILE A 99 4.55 -13.88 3.26
N GLY A 100 5.77 -13.35 3.09
CA GLY A 100 6.98 -13.77 3.82
C GLY A 100 7.99 -14.50 2.96
N GLY A 101 9.21 -14.68 3.47
CA GLY A 101 10.24 -15.50 2.81
C GLY A 101 10.64 -15.05 1.39
N ASN A 102 10.57 -13.74 1.09
CA ASN A 102 10.75 -13.18 -0.26
C ASN A 102 9.72 -13.67 -1.30
N ILE A 103 8.53 -14.09 -0.86
CA ILE A 103 7.42 -14.51 -1.71
C ILE A 103 6.33 -13.44 -1.68
N TYR A 104 5.74 -13.20 -2.84
CA TYR A 104 4.57 -12.36 -3.02
C TYR A 104 3.46 -13.19 -3.65
N ARG A 105 2.25 -13.11 -3.10
CA ARG A 105 1.07 -13.71 -3.68
C ARG A 105 0.38 -12.73 -4.62
N ILE A 106 -0.01 -13.21 -5.78
CA ILE A 106 -0.84 -12.51 -6.76
C ILE A 106 -2.22 -13.16 -6.77
N ALA A 107 -3.25 -12.39 -6.49
CA ALA A 107 -4.64 -12.83 -6.51
C ALA A 107 -5.58 -11.60 -6.61
N PRO A 108 -6.89 -11.78 -6.82
CA PRO A 108 -7.85 -10.68 -6.91
C PRO A 108 -8.23 -10.11 -5.52
N PHE A 109 -7.24 -9.73 -4.69
CA PHE A 109 -7.48 -9.11 -3.38
C PHE A 109 -8.05 -7.70 -3.53
N ASN A 110 -8.94 -7.28 -2.63
CA ASN A 110 -9.40 -5.90 -2.53
C ASN A 110 -8.65 -5.13 -1.43
N MET A 111 -7.43 -4.63 -1.72
CA MET A 111 -6.59 -3.95 -0.71
C MET A 111 -6.67 -2.42 -0.70
N TYR A 112 -7.22 -1.80 -1.74
CA TYR A 112 -7.28 -0.34 -1.82
C TYR A 112 -8.57 0.18 -1.21
N TYR A 113 -8.45 1.11 -0.28
CA TYR A 113 -9.58 1.81 0.30
C TYR A 113 -9.65 3.23 -0.25
N LYS A 114 -10.82 3.62 -0.77
CA LYS A 114 -11.05 5.00 -1.22
C LYS A 114 -11.43 5.85 -0.02
N LEU A 115 -10.52 6.72 0.41
CA LEU A 115 -10.80 7.72 1.45
C LEU A 115 -11.87 8.69 0.94
N LYS A 116 -12.81 9.04 1.82
CA LYS A 116 -13.80 10.09 1.54
C LYS A 116 -13.13 11.43 1.78
N ASN A 117 -13.11 12.29 0.76
CA ASN A 117 -12.75 13.69 0.95
C ASN A 117 -13.99 14.45 1.39
N GLU A 118 -13.99 14.91 2.63
CA GLU A 118 -15.02 15.80 3.14
C GLU A 118 -14.40 17.18 3.29
N ASN A 119 -15.08 18.21 2.77
CA ASN A 119 -14.70 19.59 3.02
C ASN A 119 -15.08 19.93 4.46
N VAL A 120 -14.14 19.68 5.37
CA VAL A 120 -14.26 20.08 6.78
C VAL A 120 -13.71 21.50 6.98
N PRO A 121 -14.37 22.33 7.80
CA PRO A 121 -13.81 23.63 8.18
C PRO A 121 -12.45 23.47 8.85
N ILE A 122 -11.52 24.36 8.52
CA ILE A 122 -10.20 24.39 9.18
C ILE A 122 -10.40 24.95 10.59
N ILE A 123 -10.00 24.18 11.60
CA ILE A 123 -9.97 24.61 13.00
C ILE A 123 -8.55 25.04 13.33
N PRO A 124 -8.29 26.35 13.48
CA PRO A 124 -6.95 26.81 13.83
C PRO A 124 -6.60 26.40 15.26
N MET A 125 -5.43 25.78 15.44
CA MET A 125 -4.88 25.48 16.76
C MET A 125 -3.59 26.25 16.98
N THR A 126 -3.42 26.77 18.19
CA THR A 126 -2.20 27.46 18.62
C THR A 126 -1.60 26.70 19.78
N SER A 127 -0.33 26.32 19.69
CA SER A 127 0.37 25.83 20.87
C SER A 127 0.73 27.03 21.77
N PRO A 128 0.46 26.95 23.09
CA PRO A 128 0.93 27.97 24.03
C PRO A 128 2.44 27.87 24.30
N ILE A 129 3.09 26.82 23.80
CA ILE A 129 4.48 26.48 24.13
C ILE A 129 5.42 26.94 23.00
N LYS A 130 6.42 27.74 23.35
CA LYS A 130 7.55 28.02 22.46
C LYS A 130 8.57 26.89 22.57
N MET A 131 8.86 26.25 21.44
CA MET A 131 9.84 25.16 21.35
C MET A 131 11.05 25.63 20.55
N SER A 132 12.25 25.56 21.12
CA SER A 132 13.47 26.05 20.44
C SER A 132 13.90 25.18 19.26
N SER A 133 13.52 23.90 19.26
CA SER A 133 13.91 22.91 18.23
C SER A 133 12.87 22.74 17.12
N LEU A 134 11.72 23.40 17.21
CA LEU A 134 10.61 23.22 16.27
C LEU A 134 10.06 24.57 15.83
N ASP A 135 10.22 24.86 14.54
CA ASP A 135 9.64 26.05 13.91
C ASP A 135 8.24 25.75 13.38
N LEU A 136 7.22 26.17 14.14
CA LEU A 136 5.81 26.01 13.76
C LEU A 136 5.44 26.73 12.46
N SER A 137 6.24 27.72 12.03
CA SER A 137 6.02 28.42 10.77
C SER A 137 6.59 27.69 9.55
N ASN A 138 7.38 26.64 9.77
CA ASN A 138 8.11 25.94 8.72
C ASN A 138 8.16 24.41 8.95
N VAL A 139 6.98 23.77 8.86
CA VAL A 139 6.83 22.32 9.00
C VAL A 139 7.06 21.65 7.65
N THR A 140 8.22 21.01 7.47
CA THR A 140 8.68 20.50 6.16
C THR A 140 8.88 18.98 6.10
N THR A 141 8.72 18.27 7.22
CA THR A 141 8.91 16.82 7.30
C THR A 141 7.71 16.16 7.97
N GLU A 142 7.40 14.93 7.57
CA GLU A 142 6.30 14.12 8.13
C GLU A 142 6.42 13.93 9.66
N PRO A 143 7.60 13.60 10.23
CA PRO A 143 7.72 13.48 11.69
C PRO A 143 7.54 14.81 12.41
N ASN A 144 7.99 15.93 11.81
CA ASN A 144 7.77 17.25 12.41
C ASN A 144 6.28 17.63 12.38
N ALA A 145 5.56 17.25 11.32
CA ALA A 145 4.11 17.49 11.24
C ALA A 145 3.35 16.74 12.34
N GLN A 146 3.69 15.48 12.61
CA GLN A 146 3.12 14.75 13.76
C GLN A 146 3.45 15.41 15.08
N THR A 147 4.72 15.79 15.27
CA THR A 147 5.17 16.47 16.50
C THR A 147 4.38 17.75 16.71
N VAL A 148 4.16 18.55 15.66
CA VAL A 148 3.33 19.76 15.70
C VAL A 148 1.90 19.43 16.10
N ALA A 149 1.28 18.43 15.47
CA ALA A 149 -0.09 18.03 15.78
C ALA A 149 -0.25 17.55 17.23
N GLU A 150 0.77 16.87 17.77
CA GLU A 150 0.80 16.44 19.16
C GLU A 150 0.90 17.63 20.13
N ILE A 151 1.91 18.50 19.98
CA ILE A 151 2.17 19.58 20.94
C ILE A 151 1.16 20.74 20.87
N THR A 152 0.43 20.86 19.77
CA THR A 152 -0.65 21.85 19.61
C THR A 152 -1.98 21.34 20.17
N GLY A 153 -2.07 20.05 20.52
CA GLY A 153 -3.29 19.44 21.01
C GLY A 153 -4.28 19.01 19.92
N MET A 154 -3.86 18.98 18.64
CA MET A 154 -4.71 18.53 17.53
C MET A 154 -5.17 17.09 17.72
N PHE A 155 -4.27 16.20 18.16
CA PHE A 155 -4.67 14.83 18.47
C PHE A 155 -5.64 14.79 19.66
N SER A 156 -5.36 15.46 20.76
CA SER A 156 -6.29 15.54 21.90
C SER A 156 -7.69 16.01 21.50
N TYR A 157 -7.77 17.00 20.60
CA TYR A 157 -9.04 17.45 20.04
C TYR A 157 -9.78 16.34 19.27
N VAL A 158 -9.10 15.67 18.33
CA VAL A 158 -9.68 14.56 17.55
C VAL A 158 -10.13 13.42 18.46
N PHE A 159 -9.33 13.08 19.47
CA PHE A 159 -9.69 12.04 20.43
C PHE A 159 -10.93 12.42 21.23
N HIS A 160 -11.06 13.66 21.71
CA HIS A 160 -12.27 14.10 22.41
C HIS A 160 -13.50 14.08 21.48
N ASP A 161 -13.38 14.54 20.24
CA ASP A 161 -14.48 14.52 19.26
C ASP A 161 -14.98 13.09 18.96
N LEU A 162 -14.06 12.12 18.91
CA LEU A 162 -14.41 10.70 18.76
C LEU A 162 -15.06 10.12 20.03
N ASN A 163 -14.61 10.54 21.22
CA ASN A 163 -15.18 10.13 22.50
C ASN A 163 -14.81 11.10 23.64
N ASP A 164 -15.81 11.80 24.20
CA ASP A 164 -15.65 12.77 25.30
C ASP A 164 -15.10 12.16 26.61
N ASN A 165 -15.04 10.83 26.72
CA ASN A 165 -14.41 10.15 27.87
C ASN A 165 -12.91 9.96 27.73
N ASN A 166 -12.33 10.19 26.55
CA ASN A 166 -10.89 10.20 26.38
C ASN A 166 -10.31 11.37 27.19
N ARG A 167 -9.23 11.12 27.92
CA ARG A 167 -8.59 12.15 28.77
C ARG A 167 -7.13 12.30 28.40
N THR A 168 -6.44 11.17 28.28
CA THR A 168 -5.01 11.13 28.00
C THR A 168 -4.82 10.67 26.58
N VAL A 169 -4.00 11.39 25.80
CA VAL A 169 -3.52 10.94 24.51
C VAL A 169 -2.03 10.71 24.62
N VAL A 170 -1.60 9.50 24.30
CA VAL A 170 -0.19 9.10 24.34
C VAL A 170 0.21 8.51 22.99
N SER A 171 1.39 8.87 22.49
CA SER A 171 2.02 8.14 21.40
C SER A 171 2.53 6.80 21.94
N THR A 172 2.15 5.69 21.31
CA THR A 172 2.44 4.34 21.83
C THR A 172 3.28 3.48 20.89
N LEU A 173 3.10 3.62 19.57
CA LEU A 173 3.86 2.86 18.58
C LEU A 173 4.20 3.75 17.38
N SER A 174 5.41 3.60 16.84
CA SER A 174 5.80 4.20 15.57
C SER A 174 6.98 3.42 14.97
N GLY A 175 7.22 3.61 13.67
CA GLY A 175 8.35 3.06 12.96
C GLY A 175 8.15 1.63 12.46
N LYS A 176 9.28 0.94 12.24
CA LYS A 176 9.32 -0.36 11.56
C LYS A 176 9.25 -1.52 12.53
N ASN A 177 8.19 -2.31 12.43
CA ASN A 177 7.95 -3.46 13.28
C ASN A 177 7.84 -4.72 12.43
N ASN A 178 8.52 -5.79 12.87
CA ASN A 178 8.36 -7.10 12.25
C ASN A 178 7.07 -7.71 12.77
N VAL A 179 6.18 -8.02 11.85
CA VAL A 179 4.91 -8.71 12.10
C VAL A 179 5.11 -10.17 11.69
N GLN A 180 4.68 -11.08 12.55
CA GLN A 180 4.83 -12.52 12.34
C GLN A 180 3.50 -13.25 12.52
N ASN A 181 3.32 -14.33 11.76
CA ASN A 181 2.20 -15.28 11.92
C ASN A 181 0.82 -14.62 11.92
N VAL A 182 0.59 -13.69 11.00
CA VAL A 182 -0.69 -12.98 10.90
C VAL A 182 -1.57 -13.66 9.86
N ASN A 183 -2.82 -13.92 10.26
CA ASN A 183 -3.86 -14.45 9.40
C ASN A 183 -5.03 -13.46 9.36
N PHE A 184 -5.45 -13.08 8.16
CA PHE A 184 -6.61 -12.20 7.98
C PHE A 184 -7.30 -12.52 6.66
N ASN A 185 -8.54 -12.05 6.54
CA ASN A 185 -9.32 -12.19 5.33
C ASN A 185 -9.38 -10.86 4.59
N VAL A 186 -9.34 -10.94 3.27
CA VAL A 186 -9.59 -9.80 2.37
C VAL A 186 -10.64 -10.21 1.35
N ASP A 187 -11.46 -9.26 0.93
CA ASP A 187 -12.47 -9.56 -0.08
C ASP A 187 -11.81 -9.85 -1.43
N ASN A 188 -12.36 -10.82 -2.13
CA ASN A 188 -12.06 -11.04 -3.54
C ASN A 188 -12.79 -9.99 -4.40
N ILE A 189 -12.06 -9.20 -5.19
CA ILE A 189 -12.65 -8.16 -6.07
C ILE A 189 -13.68 -8.73 -7.05
N LEU A 190 -13.49 -9.97 -7.50
CA LEU A 190 -14.29 -10.56 -8.58
C LEU A 190 -15.60 -11.17 -8.10
N ASN A 191 -15.65 -11.69 -6.87
CA ASN A 191 -16.81 -12.44 -6.37
C ASN A 191 -17.20 -12.14 -4.91
N HIS A 192 -16.50 -11.20 -4.26
CA HIS A 192 -16.72 -10.77 -2.87
C HIS A 192 -16.63 -11.88 -1.82
N GLN A 193 -16.10 -13.05 -2.18
CA GLN A 193 -15.79 -14.09 -1.19
C GLN A 193 -14.48 -13.77 -0.49
N PRO A 194 -14.34 -14.11 0.80
CA PRO A 194 -13.11 -13.86 1.54
C PRO A 194 -11.96 -14.73 0.99
N ILE A 195 -10.78 -14.13 0.84
CA ILE A 195 -9.50 -14.80 0.62
C ILE A 195 -8.70 -14.72 1.91
N THR A 196 -8.36 -15.87 2.49
CA THR A 196 -7.47 -15.91 3.65
C THR A 196 -6.02 -15.74 3.22
N LEU A 197 -5.36 -14.77 3.85
CA LEU A 197 -3.94 -14.51 3.71
C LEU A 197 -3.22 -14.89 5.00
N SER A 198 -2.20 -15.73 4.85
CA SER A 198 -1.30 -16.14 5.91
C SER A 198 0.07 -15.53 5.64
N ILE A 199 0.47 -14.60 6.49
CA ILE A 199 1.75 -13.92 6.42
C ILE A 199 2.65 -14.51 7.50
N ASP A 200 3.75 -15.12 7.07
CA ASP A 200 4.79 -15.63 7.96
C ASP A 200 5.59 -14.48 8.56
N THR A 201 6.19 -13.66 7.69
CA THR A 201 7.05 -12.53 8.07
C THR A 201 6.81 -11.33 7.16
N TRP A 202 6.56 -10.17 7.78
CA TRP A 202 6.35 -8.89 7.12
C TRP A 202 7.01 -7.80 7.96
N GLN A 203 7.51 -6.74 7.33
CA GLN A 203 7.90 -5.53 8.04
C GLN A 203 6.84 -4.45 7.81
N ALA A 204 6.13 -4.07 8.88
CA ALA A 204 5.17 -2.99 8.89
C ALA A 204 5.91 -1.70 9.19
N GLU A 205 5.52 -0.62 8.52
CA GLU A 205 5.86 0.74 8.91
C GLU A 205 4.55 1.41 9.32
N ILE A 206 4.53 2.02 10.49
CA ILE A 206 3.40 2.82 10.98
C ILE A 206 3.98 4.15 11.43
N ASP A 207 3.55 5.27 10.84
CA ASP A 207 4.13 6.56 11.18
C ASP A 207 3.84 6.95 12.63
N GLY A 208 2.61 6.71 13.11
CA GLY A 208 2.28 6.92 14.51
C GLY A 208 0.98 6.23 14.94
N VAL A 209 1.01 5.64 16.12
CA VAL A 209 -0.16 5.16 16.85
C VAL A 209 -0.28 5.98 18.11
N TYR A 210 -1.47 6.53 18.31
CA TYR A 210 -1.84 7.27 19.48
C TYR A 210 -2.97 6.52 20.18
N GLU A 211 -2.94 6.49 21.51
CA GLU A 211 -3.94 5.80 22.31
C GLU A 211 -4.46 6.68 23.43
N SER A 212 -5.71 6.40 23.80
CA SER A 212 -6.40 6.95 24.95
C SER A 212 -7.14 5.81 25.67
N GLU A 213 -7.86 6.13 26.73
CA GLU A 213 -8.56 5.14 27.54
C GLU A 213 -9.62 4.33 26.76
N LYS A 214 -10.16 4.88 25.66
CA LYS A 214 -11.25 4.26 24.88
C LYS A 214 -10.99 4.19 23.38
N THR A 215 -9.91 4.79 22.89
CA THR A 215 -9.69 4.98 21.46
C THR A 215 -8.24 4.72 21.08
N VAL A 216 -8.05 4.11 19.92
CA VAL A 216 -6.76 3.95 19.25
C VAL A 216 -6.86 4.66 17.90
N LEU A 217 -5.89 5.51 17.59
CA LEU A 217 -5.78 6.20 16.32
C LEU A 217 -4.47 5.80 15.66
N ILE A 218 -4.56 5.25 14.45
CA ILE A 218 -3.40 5.02 13.58
C ILE A 218 -3.33 6.20 12.61
N ILE A 219 -2.17 6.83 12.52
CA ILE A 219 -1.90 7.98 11.67
C ILE A 219 -0.87 7.58 10.63
N GLU A 220 -1.21 7.85 9.37
CA GLU A 220 -0.29 7.89 8.23
C GLU A 220 -0.06 9.37 7.87
N VAL A 221 1.18 9.76 7.62
CA VAL A 221 1.56 11.14 7.34
C VAL A 221 2.22 11.17 5.98
N ASP A 222 1.62 11.93 5.07
CA ASP A 222 2.12 12.06 3.72
C ASP A 222 2.48 13.51 3.45
N SER A 223 3.72 13.76 3.06
CA SER A 223 4.19 15.05 2.56
C SER A 223 3.63 15.39 1.18
N ILE A 224 3.03 14.41 0.48
CA ILE A 224 2.44 14.56 -0.84
C ILE A 224 0.93 14.78 -0.72
N ILE A 225 0.49 16.00 -1.03
CA ILE A 225 -0.90 16.23 -1.37
C ILE A 225 -1.10 15.68 -2.79
N ASN A 226 -1.53 14.42 -2.93
CA ASN A 226 -1.82 13.86 -4.25
C ASN A 226 -3.07 14.59 -4.82
N PRO A 227 -2.94 15.38 -5.91
CA PRO A 227 -4.07 16.11 -6.49
C PRO A 227 -5.12 15.18 -7.11
N ASN A 228 -4.84 13.87 -7.22
CA ASN A 228 -5.76 12.85 -7.72
C ASN A 228 -6.40 12.02 -6.60
N ARG A 229 -6.58 12.56 -5.38
CA ARG A 229 -7.43 11.96 -4.32
C ARG A 229 -8.94 11.93 -4.68
N ASN A 230 -9.30 11.87 -5.97
CA ASN A 230 -10.69 11.82 -6.45
C ASN A 230 -11.12 10.42 -6.84
#